data_AF-A0A2D8LXI3-F1
#
_entry.id   AF-A0A2D8LXI3-F1
#
_cell.length_a   1.000
_cell.length_b   1.000
_cell.length_c   1.000
_cell.angle_alpha   90.00
_cell.angle_beta   90.00
_cell.angle_gamma   90.00
#
_symmetry.space_group_name_H-M   'P 1'
#
loop_
_entity.id
_entity.type
_entity.pdbx_description
1 polymer ?
#
loop_
_entity_poly.entity_id
_entity_poly.type
_entity_poly.pdbx_seq_one_letter_code
_entity_poly.pdbx_strand_id
1 'polypeptide(L)'
;MDDFGSARCENHFNVGWAWALDAPFQWMKQVASHFGGTRNGLAVSWPARITDAGGLRSQFHHVVDIAPTILEAAGVPWPDHVDGIEQMPVHGTPMGYSFDDEAASSRRTTQYFEILGNRAVYHDGWMASCFHGRVPWIRLAAYEFDGPDEHWELYDITNDFSQSVDLSETFPEKLAELRALFEREAGANGVFPLRDAGSPRGGALRVPHSLDGVTKMTYTTAHVRMPESSVVNLKNASHEITAELIVPEGAPAHGVIACQGGNMAGWSMYLDTEGVASYVYNLFGHVVTTVRDHQPLSAGRHVLRLRYDHDGGFGAGGDLTFAVDDVEVDHARLDRTVPIIFSMSGETFDVGIDTGAPVGPYPPGFPCSGEIIGVTLERLRRPDDATRAAMADGAITAAIRTH
;
A
#
# COMPACT_ATOMS: atom_id res chain seq x y z
N MET A 1 -2.05 26.11 -10.28
CA MET A 1 -0.76 26.20 -9.58
C MET A 1 -0.97 26.58 -8.12
N ASP A 2 -1.86 27.52 -7.83
CA ASP A 2 -2.15 27.97 -6.45
C ASP A 2 -2.57 26.84 -5.49
N ASP A 3 -3.17 25.77 -6.00
CA ASP A 3 -3.58 24.59 -5.20
C ASP A 3 -2.44 23.57 -4.96
N PHE A 4 -1.24 23.73 -5.54
CA PHE A 4 -0.14 22.76 -5.37
C PHE A 4 0.31 22.66 -3.91
N GLY A 5 0.34 21.44 -3.39
CA GLY A 5 0.66 21.15 -1.99
C GLY A 5 -0.50 21.38 -1.01
N SER A 6 -1.66 21.84 -1.49
CA SER A 6 -2.90 21.87 -0.71
C SER A 6 -3.63 20.53 -0.76
N ALA A 7 -4.60 20.33 0.13
CA ALA A 7 -5.48 19.16 0.15
C ALA A 7 -6.41 19.02 -1.07
N ARG A 8 -6.32 19.93 -2.05
CA ARG A 8 -7.07 19.89 -3.32
C ARG A 8 -6.30 19.23 -4.46
N CYS A 9 -5.02 18.90 -4.25
CA CYS A 9 -4.17 18.34 -5.28
C CYS A 9 -3.48 17.07 -4.79
N GLU A 10 -3.39 16.11 -5.70
CA GLU A 10 -2.63 14.89 -5.52
C GLU A 10 -1.43 14.91 -6.46
N ASN A 11 -0.32 15.42 -5.96
CA ASN A 11 0.87 15.66 -6.77
C ASN A 11 1.84 14.49 -6.65
N HIS A 12 2.37 14.05 -7.78
CA HIS A 12 3.58 13.23 -7.83
C HIS A 12 4.70 14.05 -8.45
N PHE A 13 5.87 14.05 -7.81
CA PHE A 13 7.07 14.69 -8.34
C PHE A 13 7.67 13.84 -9.47
N ASN A 14 8.20 14.48 -10.51
CA ASN A 14 8.66 13.78 -11.72
C ASN A 14 9.96 13.00 -11.47
N VAL A 15 10.22 12.02 -12.34
CA VAL A 15 11.33 11.05 -12.24
C VAL A 15 12.71 11.70 -12.02
N GLY A 16 12.96 12.88 -12.59
CA GLY A 16 14.24 13.58 -12.42
C GLY A 16 14.49 14.01 -10.97
N TRP A 17 13.44 14.42 -10.24
CA TRP A 17 13.58 14.72 -8.81
C TRP A 17 13.71 13.46 -7.97
N ALA A 18 12.97 12.39 -8.31
CA ALA A 18 13.09 11.11 -7.62
C ALA A 18 14.55 10.62 -7.64
N TRP A 19 15.15 10.56 -8.83
CA TRP A 19 16.53 10.12 -8.97
C TRP A 19 17.55 11.10 -8.37
N ALA A 20 17.32 12.41 -8.45
CA ALA A 20 18.22 13.41 -7.85
C ALA A 20 18.31 13.28 -6.33
N LEU A 21 17.25 12.84 -5.66
CA LEU A 21 17.22 12.63 -4.21
C LEU A 21 17.97 11.37 -3.76
N ASP A 22 18.23 10.44 -4.68
CA ASP A 22 19.00 9.22 -4.41
C ASP A 22 20.51 9.43 -4.62
N ALA A 23 20.94 10.60 -5.09
CA ALA A 23 22.36 10.90 -5.29
C ALA A 23 23.18 10.69 -3.99
N PRO A 24 24.36 10.05 -4.06
CA PRO A 24 25.11 9.68 -5.26
C PRO A 24 24.80 8.27 -5.81
N PHE A 25 23.74 7.62 -5.35
CA PHE A 25 23.45 6.22 -5.67
C PHE A 25 22.81 6.05 -7.04
N GLN A 26 23.02 4.87 -7.63
CA GLN A 26 22.30 4.46 -8.83
C GLN A 26 20.84 4.10 -8.52
N TRP A 27 19.96 4.44 -9.48
CA TRP A 27 18.54 4.14 -9.47
C TRP A 27 17.76 4.72 -8.27
N MET A 28 16.55 4.21 -8.07
CA MET A 28 15.56 4.69 -7.09
C MET A 28 14.65 3.54 -6.64
N LYS A 29 13.62 3.86 -5.86
CA LYS A 29 12.55 2.93 -5.44
C LYS A 29 12.14 1.94 -6.55
N GLN A 30 11.95 0.67 -6.16
CA GLN A 30 11.69 -0.52 -7.00
C GLN A 30 12.92 -1.17 -7.65
N VAL A 31 14.09 -0.53 -7.67
CA VAL A 31 15.31 -1.16 -8.18
C VAL A 31 16.12 -1.70 -6.99
N ALA A 32 15.77 -2.91 -6.53
CA ALA A 32 16.41 -3.51 -5.35
C ALA A 32 17.87 -3.95 -5.57
N SER A 33 18.36 -3.92 -6.82
CA SER A 33 19.74 -4.26 -7.16
C SER A 33 20.74 -3.18 -6.77
N HIS A 34 20.30 -1.93 -6.57
CA HIS A 34 21.18 -0.78 -6.33
C HIS A 34 20.76 0.03 -5.10
N PHE A 35 21.70 0.79 -4.55
CA PHE A 35 21.54 1.51 -3.29
C PHE A 35 20.57 2.70 -3.37
N GLY A 36 20.29 3.27 -4.54
CA GLY A 36 19.21 4.26 -4.65
C GLY A 36 17.83 3.65 -4.38
N GLY A 37 17.67 2.34 -4.58
CA GLY A 37 16.44 1.63 -4.23
C GLY A 37 16.40 1.04 -2.82
N THR A 38 17.53 0.94 -2.13
CA THR A 38 17.65 0.09 -0.91
C THR A 38 18.37 0.74 0.27
N ARG A 39 19.25 1.71 0.06
CA ARG A 39 20.02 2.35 1.12
C ARG A 39 19.21 3.48 1.74
N ASN A 40 18.97 3.39 3.05
CA ASN A 40 18.20 4.35 3.82
C ASN A 40 19.02 4.85 5.02
N GLY A 41 18.78 6.09 5.43
CA GLY A 41 19.31 6.59 6.70
C GLY A 41 18.55 6.00 7.88
N LEU A 42 19.28 5.50 8.88
CA LEU A 42 18.72 5.02 10.14
C LEU A 42 19.29 5.85 11.29
N ALA A 43 18.42 6.41 12.13
CA ALA A 43 18.79 7.04 13.39
C ALA A 43 18.26 6.22 14.55
N VAL A 44 19.13 5.84 15.48
CA VAL A 44 18.78 5.10 16.70
C VAL A 44 19.05 6.00 17.91
N SER A 45 18.05 6.16 18.77
CA SER A 45 18.18 6.89 20.03
C SER A 45 17.83 5.99 21.19
N TRP A 46 18.81 5.75 22.06
CA TRP A 46 18.62 5.01 23.30
C TRP A 46 19.50 5.63 24.39
N PRO A 47 19.08 6.76 24.99
CA PRO A 47 19.95 7.58 25.86
C PRO A 47 20.53 6.85 27.09
N ALA A 48 19.91 5.74 27.50
CA ALA A 48 20.40 4.91 28.60
C ALA A 48 21.54 3.96 28.21
N ARG A 49 21.79 3.75 26.91
CA ARG A 49 22.82 2.84 26.38
C ARG A 49 23.77 3.50 25.40
N ILE A 50 23.26 4.31 24.48
CA ILE A 50 24.05 5.04 23.49
C ILE A 50 24.56 6.31 24.16
N THR A 51 25.84 6.31 24.53
CA THR A 51 26.48 7.43 25.23
C THR A 51 27.18 8.43 24.31
N ASP A 52 27.38 8.08 23.04
CA ASP A 52 28.03 8.90 22.01
C ASP A 52 27.00 9.56 21.08
N ALA A 53 26.15 10.41 21.64
CA ALA A 53 25.11 11.10 20.86
C ALA A 53 25.68 11.78 19.61
N GLY A 54 25.12 11.44 18.44
CA GLY A 54 25.59 11.93 17.14
C GLY A 54 26.69 11.09 16.49
N GLY A 55 27.10 9.98 17.10
CA GLY A 55 28.03 9.02 16.52
C GLY A 55 27.52 8.41 15.22
N LEU A 56 28.44 8.10 14.31
CA LEU A 56 28.14 7.44 13.04
C LEU A 56 28.50 5.97 13.12
N ARG A 57 27.76 5.12 12.39
CA ARG A 57 28.00 3.68 12.26
C ARG A 57 27.96 3.29 10.79
N SER A 58 28.97 2.54 10.36
CA SER A 58 29.18 2.17 8.95
C SER A 58 29.05 0.66 8.69
N GLN A 59 28.76 -0.13 9.73
CA GLN A 59 28.49 -1.56 9.62
C GLN A 59 27.29 -1.81 8.68
N PHE A 60 27.40 -2.86 7.87
CA PHE A 60 26.34 -3.19 6.92
C PHE A 60 25.16 -3.82 7.66
N HIS A 61 23.97 -3.25 7.51
CA HIS A 61 22.75 -3.75 8.12
C HIS A 61 21.56 -3.65 7.17
N HIS A 62 20.54 -4.46 7.44
CA HIS A 62 19.31 -4.54 6.66
C HIS A 62 18.09 -4.40 7.56
N VAL A 63 16.92 -4.03 7.01
CA VAL A 63 15.70 -3.78 7.80
C VAL A 63 15.29 -4.97 8.68
N VAL A 64 15.61 -6.20 8.27
CA VAL A 64 15.35 -7.43 9.03
C VAL A 64 16.14 -7.50 10.36
N ASP A 65 17.15 -6.66 10.55
CA ASP A 65 17.95 -6.57 11.77
C ASP A 65 17.26 -5.78 12.88
N ILE A 66 16.24 -4.98 12.55
CA ILE A 66 15.57 -4.09 13.52
C ILE A 66 14.82 -4.91 14.58
N ALA A 67 13.99 -5.86 14.17
CA ALA A 67 13.20 -6.67 15.10
C ALA A 67 14.07 -7.42 16.13
N PRO A 68 15.10 -8.20 15.75
CA PRO A 68 15.96 -8.86 16.73
C PRO A 68 16.79 -7.87 17.57
N THR A 69 17.14 -6.69 17.04
CA THR A 69 17.79 -5.63 17.85
C THR A 69 16.87 -5.13 18.97
N ILE A 70 15.59 -4.92 18.68
CA ILE A 70 14.60 -4.47 19.68
C ILE A 70 14.39 -5.55 20.74
N LEU A 71 14.26 -6.81 20.34
CA LEU A 71 14.09 -7.92 21.28
C LEU A 71 15.32 -8.13 22.16
N GLU A 72 16.53 -8.05 21.59
CA GLU A 72 17.79 -8.09 22.36
C GLU A 72 17.85 -6.94 23.38
N ALA A 73 17.50 -5.71 22.95
CA ALA A 73 17.46 -4.55 23.83
C ALA A 73 16.44 -4.69 24.98
N ALA A 74 15.31 -5.35 24.71
CA ALA A 74 14.27 -5.63 25.71
C ALA A 74 14.59 -6.84 26.62
N GLY A 75 15.65 -7.60 26.32
CA GLY A 75 15.97 -8.85 27.03
C GLY A 75 14.96 -9.97 26.76
N VAL A 76 14.29 -9.93 25.60
CA VAL A 76 13.28 -10.91 25.18
C VAL A 76 13.89 -11.81 24.10
N PRO A 77 13.81 -13.16 24.23
CA PRO A 77 14.25 -14.04 23.16
C PRO A 77 13.31 -13.96 21.95
N TRP A 78 13.79 -14.36 20.77
CA TRP A 78 12.91 -14.55 19.63
C TRP A 78 11.85 -15.63 19.95
N PRO A 79 10.54 -15.36 19.81
CA PRO A 79 9.51 -16.31 20.20
C PRO A 79 9.38 -17.44 19.19
N ASP A 80 9.22 -18.68 19.67
CA ASP A 80 8.88 -19.81 18.81
C ASP A 80 7.41 -19.74 18.33
N HIS A 81 6.53 -19.12 19.13
CA HIS A 81 5.09 -18.99 18.84
C HIS A 81 4.55 -17.62 19.26
N VAL A 82 3.60 -17.08 18.50
CA VAL A 82 2.81 -15.89 18.84
C VAL A 82 1.34 -16.19 18.57
N ASP A 83 0.46 -16.03 19.56
CA ASP A 83 -0.98 -16.34 19.47
C ASP A 83 -1.30 -17.73 18.89
N GLY A 84 -0.46 -18.72 19.20
CA GLY A 84 -0.59 -20.10 18.72
C GLY A 84 -0.05 -20.33 17.30
N ILE A 85 0.51 -19.31 16.64
CA ILE A 85 1.16 -19.41 15.33
C ILE A 85 2.65 -19.65 15.51
N GLU A 86 3.17 -20.75 14.95
CA GLU A 86 4.60 -21.03 14.88
C GLU A 86 5.33 -19.96 14.04
N GLN A 87 6.46 -19.47 14.55
CA GLN A 87 7.22 -18.40 13.92
C GLN A 87 8.30 -18.94 12.99
N MET A 88 8.57 -18.22 11.91
CA MET A 88 9.70 -18.49 11.03
C MET A 88 11.04 -18.23 11.77
N PRO A 89 12.14 -18.88 11.34
CA PRO A 89 13.47 -18.55 11.81
C PRO A 89 13.78 -17.05 11.65
N VAL A 90 14.52 -16.49 12.59
CA VAL A 90 15.00 -15.11 12.48
C VAL A 90 16.13 -15.02 11.46
N HIS A 91 15.97 -14.17 10.45
CA HIS A 91 16.99 -13.91 9.42
C HIS A 91 17.82 -12.63 9.68
N GLY A 92 17.51 -11.92 10.77
CA GLY A 92 18.18 -10.71 11.18
C GLY A 92 19.34 -10.95 12.14
N THR A 93 20.30 -10.03 12.15
CA THR A 93 21.44 -9.95 13.07
C THR A 93 21.32 -8.68 13.91
N PRO A 94 21.23 -8.77 15.25
CA PRO A 94 21.13 -7.59 16.11
C PRO A 94 22.26 -6.59 15.89
N MET A 95 21.92 -5.30 15.92
CA MET A 95 22.83 -4.17 15.70
C MET A 95 23.52 -3.71 17.00
N GLY A 96 23.10 -4.20 18.17
CA GLY A 96 23.49 -3.66 19.47
C GLY A 96 25.00 -3.61 19.72
N TYR A 97 25.74 -4.56 19.14
CA TYR A 97 27.21 -4.59 19.21
C TYR A 97 27.89 -3.33 18.65
N SER A 98 27.27 -2.69 17.65
CA SER A 98 27.80 -1.49 17.03
C SER A 98 27.62 -0.27 17.93
N PHE A 99 26.66 -0.27 18.85
CA PHE A 99 26.34 0.92 19.64
C PHE A 99 27.47 1.32 20.58
N ASP A 100 28.21 0.35 21.11
CA ASP A 100 29.31 0.59 22.05
C ASP A 100 30.69 0.75 21.35
N ASP A 101 30.80 0.36 20.07
CA ASP A 101 32.05 0.34 19.32
C ASP A 101 31.84 0.70 17.84
N GLU A 102 32.21 1.92 17.48
CA GLU A 102 32.18 2.41 16.09
C GLU A 102 33.06 1.57 15.15
N ALA A 103 34.16 1.00 15.64
CA ALA A 103 35.12 0.25 14.84
C ALA A 103 34.80 -1.25 14.77
N ALA A 104 33.71 -1.70 15.40
CA ALA A 104 33.32 -3.11 15.38
C ALA A 104 33.11 -3.61 13.95
N SER A 105 33.61 -4.80 13.64
CA SER A 105 33.35 -5.42 12.34
C SER A 105 31.86 -5.73 12.16
N SER A 106 31.35 -5.56 10.95
CA SER A 106 29.97 -5.91 10.62
C SER A 106 29.70 -7.37 10.95
N ARG A 107 28.67 -7.63 11.77
CA ARG A 107 28.23 -9.02 12.05
C ARG A 107 27.38 -9.59 10.94
N ARG A 108 26.68 -8.74 10.17
CA ARG A 108 26.02 -9.15 8.94
C ARG A 108 27.04 -9.17 7.81
N THR A 109 27.29 -10.36 7.31
CA THR A 109 28.24 -10.60 6.22
C THR A 109 27.53 -10.81 4.89
N THR A 110 26.26 -11.25 4.87
CA THR A 110 25.52 -11.55 3.64
C THR A 110 24.10 -10.97 3.69
N GLN A 111 23.60 -10.49 2.55
CA GLN A 111 22.18 -10.15 2.34
C GLN A 111 21.83 -10.23 0.86
N TYR A 112 20.79 -10.98 0.50
CA TYR A 112 20.23 -10.97 -0.85
C TYR A 112 19.12 -9.91 -0.98
N PHE A 113 18.83 -9.48 -2.21
CA PHE A 113 17.76 -8.54 -2.54
C PHE A 113 17.04 -9.04 -3.79
N GLU A 114 15.72 -9.08 -3.75
CA GLU A 114 14.90 -9.31 -4.93
C GLU A 114 13.62 -8.48 -4.87
N ILE A 115 13.35 -7.72 -5.94
CA ILE A 115 12.04 -7.12 -6.15
C ILE A 115 11.77 -6.96 -7.65
N LEU A 116 10.65 -7.49 -8.12
CA LEU A 116 10.18 -7.34 -9.50
C LEU A 116 11.27 -7.74 -10.52
N GLY A 117 12.03 -8.78 -10.20
CA GLY A 117 13.09 -9.35 -11.04
C GLY A 117 14.48 -8.72 -10.84
N ASN A 118 14.58 -7.54 -10.21
CA ASN A 118 15.88 -6.96 -9.87
C ASN A 118 16.53 -7.81 -8.78
N ARG A 119 17.80 -8.16 -8.94
CA ARG A 119 18.51 -9.09 -8.05
C ARG A 119 19.79 -8.47 -7.55
N ALA A 120 20.12 -8.70 -6.29
CA ALA A 120 21.46 -8.42 -5.80
C ALA A 120 21.84 -9.28 -4.61
N VAL A 121 23.14 -9.35 -4.35
CA VAL A 121 23.66 -9.91 -3.11
C VAL A 121 24.86 -9.12 -2.63
N TYR A 122 24.80 -8.75 -1.36
CA TYR A 122 25.94 -8.26 -0.60
C TYR A 122 26.65 -9.45 0.05
N HIS A 123 27.98 -9.48 -0.01
CA HIS A 123 28.81 -10.38 0.77
C HIS A 123 30.17 -9.76 1.12
N ASP A 124 30.43 -9.57 2.41
CA ASP A 124 31.73 -9.13 2.95
C ASP A 124 32.38 -7.96 2.19
N GLY A 125 31.61 -6.89 2.00
CA GLY A 125 32.09 -5.68 1.32
C GLY A 125 31.93 -5.69 -0.19
N TRP A 126 31.53 -6.81 -0.80
CA TRP A 126 31.22 -6.90 -2.21
C TRP A 126 29.71 -6.89 -2.46
N MET A 127 29.30 -6.34 -3.59
CA MET A 127 27.91 -6.31 -4.04
C MET A 127 27.84 -6.75 -5.50
N ALA A 128 27.06 -7.78 -5.79
CA ALA A 128 26.68 -8.12 -7.16
C ALA A 128 25.26 -7.64 -7.41
N SER A 129 25.04 -6.94 -8.52
CA SER A 129 23.78 -6.26 -8.83
C SER A 129 23.31 -6.57 -10.24
N CYS A 130 22.04 -6.91 -10.41
CA CYS A 130 21.42 -7.14 -11.70
C CYS A 130 20.11 -6.37 -11.81
N PHE A 131 20.13 -5.34 -12.65
CA PHE A 131 18.94 -4.62 -13.06
C PHE A 131 18.20 -5.46 -14.10
N HIS A 132 16.91 -5.73 -13.86
CA HIS A 132 16.09 -6.58 -14.74
C HIS A 132 15.67 -5.88 -16.05
N GLY A 133 15.99 -4.59 -16.23
CA GLY A 133 15.69 -3.82 -17.44
C GLY A 133 14.43 -2.94 -17.33
N ARG A 134 13.50 -3.23 -16.41
CA ARG A 134 12.30 -2.42 -16.22
C ARG A 134 12.58 -1.14 -15.44
N VAL A 135 12.55 -0.01 -16.13
CA VAL A 135 12.58 1.30 -15.46
C VAL A 135 11.33 1.54 -14.59
N PRO A 136 11.45 2.13 -13.38
CA PRO A 136 10.34 2.20 -12.42
C PRO A 136 9.06 2.89 -12.91
N TRP A 137 9.17 3.84 -13.84
CA TRP A 137 8.03 4.58 -14.40
C TRP A 137 7.23 3.79 -15.45
N ILE A 138 7.73 2.63 -15.90
CA ILE A 138 6.96 1.67 -16.71
C ILE A 138 6.42 0.60 -15.75
N ARG A 139 5.17 0.75 -15.29
CA ARG A 139 4.66 -0.01 -14.13
C ARG A 139 4.44 -1.50 -14.39
N LEU A 140 4.02 -1.90 -15.61
CA LEU A 140 3.66 -3.28 -15.95
C LEU A 140 4.31 -3.74 -17.26
N ALA A 141 5.64 -3.72 -17.30
CA ALA A 141 6.36 -4.46 -18.32
C ALA A 141 6.84 -5.81 -17.77
N ALA A 142 6.87 -6.80 -18.65
CA ALA A 142 7.46 -8.10 -18.38
C ALA A 142 8.62 -8.32 -19.34
N TYR A 143 9.72 -8.87 -18.83
CA TYR A 143 10.93 -9.17 -19.58
C TYR A 143 11.35 -10.62 -19.34
N GLU A 144 12.11 -11.18 -20.28
CA GLU A 144 12.65 -12.51 -20.09
C GLU A 144 13.78 -12.47 -19.05
N PHE A 145 13.71 -13.37 -18.06
CA PHE A 145 14.82 -13.61 -17.16
C PHE A 145 15.98 -14.27 -17.92
N ASP A 146 17.19 -13.89 -17.55
CA ASP A 146 18.47 -14.25 -18.16
C ASP A 146 18.56 -13.89 -19.65
N GLY A 147 17.78 -12.88 -20.05
CA GLY A 147 17.78 -12.28 -21.39
C GLY A 147 18.98 -11.34 -21.64
N PRO A 148 19.15 -10.85 -22.87
CA PRO A 148 20.27 -9.98 -23.25
C PRO A 148 20.26 -8.61 -22.52
N ASP A 149 19.12 -8.22 -21.96
CA ASP A 149 18.94 -6.95 -21.24
C ASP A 149 19.41 -7.02 -19.78
N GLU A 150 19.68 -8.21 -19.26
CA GLU A 150 20.13 -8.40 -17.89
C GLU A 150 21.66 -8.42 -17.80
N HIS A 151 22.20 -7.35 -17.21
CA HIS A 151 23.62 -7.22 -16.94
C HIS A 151 23.89 -7.36 -15.44
N TRP A 152 24.83 -8.23 -15.08
CA TRP A 152 25.33 -8.35 -13.71
C TRP A 152 26.58 -7.47 -13.55
N GLU A 153 26.49 -6.53 -12.63
CA GLU A 153 27.56 -5.62 -12.24
C GLU A 153 28.18 -6.08 -10.91
N LEU A 154 29.42 -5.67 -10.65
CA LEU A 154 30.15 -5.97 -9.42
C LEU A 154 30.72 -4.70 -8.80
N TYR A 155 30.51 -4.51 -7.51
CA TYR A 155 30.99 -3.36 -6.76
C TYR A 155 31.73 -3.78 -5.49
N ASP A 156 32.81 -3.07 -5.17
CA ASP A 156 33.46 -3.11 -3.85
C ASP A 156 32.94 -1.93 -3.02
N ILE A 157 31.96 -2.18 -2.16
CA ILE A 157 31.29 -1.13 -1.40
C ILE A 157 32.13 -0.61 -0.22
N THR A 158 33.24 -1.27 0.10
CA THR A 158 34.19 -0.78 1.12
C THR A 158 34.99 0.41 0.61
N ASN A 159 35.29 0.43 -0.69
CA ASN A 159 36.03 1.50 -1.36
C ASN A 159 35.12 2.41 -2.20
N ASP A 160 33.94 1.92 -2.60
CA ASP A 160 32.94 2.67 -3.36
C ASP A 160 31.53 2.46 -2.78
N PHE A 161 31.20 3.24 -1.76
CA PHE A 161 29.89 3.18 -1.12
C PHE A 161 28.71 3.55 -2.04
N SER A 162 28.98 4.13 -3.21
CA SER A 162 27.99 4.66 -4.15
C SER A 162 27.59 3.69 -5.25
N GLN A 163 28.35 2.61 -5.43
CA GLN A 163 28.25 1.71 -6.59
C GLN A 163 28.44 2.46 -7.92
N SER A 164 29.48 3.29 -8.03
CA SER A 164 29.77 4.07 -9.23
C SER A 164 30.69 3.37 -10.23
N VAL A 165 31.56 2.46 -9.76
CA VAL A 165 32.54 1.77 -10.59
C VAL A 165 32.19 0.28 -10.69
N ASP A 166 31.72 -0.15 -11.85
CA ASP A 166 31.52 -1.57 -12.14
C ASP A 166 32.88 -2.26 -12.36
N LEU A 167 33.11 -3.32 -11.59
CA LEU A 167 34.32 -4.14 -11.58
C LEU A 167 34.09 -5.53 -12.19
N SER A 168 32.92 -5.77 -12.80
CA SER A 168 32.51 -7.07 -13.36
C SER A 168 33.54 -7.65 -14.36
N GLU A 169 34.07 -6.81 -15.24
CA GLU A 169 35.11 -7.19 -16.21
C GLU A 169 36.49 -7.41 -15.56
N THR A 170 36.77 -6.73 -14.44
CA THR A 170 38.06 -6.80 -13.74
C THR A 170 38.13 -8.03 -12.83
N PHE A 171 37.03 -8.39 -12.16
CA PHE A 171 36.95 -9.55 -11.27
C PHE A 171 35.78 -10.49 -11.66
N PRO A 172 35.81 -11.09 -12.87
CA PRO A 172 34.72 -11.93 -13.35
C PRO A 172 34.51 -13.19 -12.49
N GLU A 173 35.57 -13.74 -11.90
CA GLU A 173 35.48 -14.88 -10.98
C GLU A 173 34.74 -14.50 -9.68
N LYS A 174 34.98 -13.29 -9.15
CA LYS A 174 34.29 -12.79 -7.96
C LYS A 174 32.81 -12.55 -8.25
N LEU A 175 32.49 -12.02 -9.42
CA LEU A 175 31.10 -11.88 -9.83
C LEU A 175 30.39 -13.23 -9.94
N ALA A 176 31.04 -14.24 -10.54
CA ALA A 176 30.49 -15.59 -10.63
C ALA A 176 30.26 -16.21 -9.24
N GLU A 177 31.19 -16.02 -8.31
CA GLU A 177 31.07 -16.45 -6.90
C GLU A 177 29.81 -15.85 -6.24
N LEU A 178 29.62 -14.52 -6.38
CA LEU A 178 28.48 -13.83 -5.79
C LEU A 178 27.16 -14.20 -6.46
N ARG A 179 27.12 -14.39 -7.77
CA ARG A 179 25.91 -14.89 -8.46
C ARG A 179 25.49 -16.26 -7.93
N ALA A 180 26.44 -17.17 -7.74
CA ALA A 180 26.16 -18.47 -7.13
C ALA A 180 25.72 -18.34 -5.66
N LEU A 181 26.22 -17.34 -4.92
CA LEU A 181 25.75 -17.05 -3.56
C LEU A 181 24.30 -16.54 -3.58
N PHE A 182 23.95 -15.61 -4.50
CA PHE A 182 22.59 -15.14 -4.67
C PHE A 182 21.62 -16.30 -4.90
N GLU A 183 21.95 -17.23 -5.82
CA GLU A 183 21.09 -18.39 -6.10
C GLU A 183 20.84 -19.26 -4.87
N ARG A 184 21.86 -19.47 -4.04
CA ARG A 184 21.73 -20.24 -2.79
C ARG A 184 20.83 -19.51 -1.78
N GLU A 185 21.08 -18.23 -1.55
CA GLU A 185 20.29 -17.41 -0.61
C GLU A 185 18.83 -17.28 -1.07
N ALA A 186 18.62 -17.02 -2.37
CA ALA A 186 17.31 -16.93 -2.99
C ALA A 186 16.53 -18.25 -2.89
N GLY A 187 17.20 -19.39 -3.13
CA GLY A 187 16.63 -20.72 -2.97
C GLY A 187 16.24 -21.02 -1.53
N ALA A 188 17.13 -20.74 -0.58
CA ALA A 188 16.89 -20.96 0.85
C ALA A 188 15.71 -20.14 1.40
N ASN A 189 15.46 -18.97 0.80
CA ASN A 189 14.40 -18.04 1.24
C ASN A 189 13.15 -18.06 0.36
N GLY A 190 13.00 -19.05 -0.53
CA GLY A 190 11.77 -19.22 -1.32
C GLY A 190 11.50 -18.11 -2.34
N VAL A 191 12.55 -17.44 -2.84
CA VAL A 191 12.44 -16.37 -3.84
C VAL A 191 11.98 -16.90 -5.21
N PHE A 192 12.29 -18.17 -5.51
CA PHE A 192 11.93 -18.77 -6.80
C PHE A 192 10.48 -19.30 -6.83
N PRO A 193 9.79 -19.22 -7.98
CA PRO A 193 10.26 -18.64 -9.25
C PRO A 193 10.30 -17.10 -9.21
N LEU A 194 11.28 -16.51 -9.91
CA LEU A 194 11.39 -15.06 -10.05
C LEU A 194 10.18 -14.48 -10.78
N ARG A 195 9.84 -13.24 -10.46
CA ARG A 195 8.70 -12.54 -11.04
C ARG A 195 8.98 -11.06 -11.21
N ASP A 196 8.66 -10.54 -12.38
CA ASP A 196 8.63 -9.11 -12.62
C ASP A 196 7.24 -8.51 -12.36
N ALA A 197 7.10 -7.21 -12.63
CA ALA A 197 5.87 -6.47 -12.39
C ALA A 197 4.72 -6.86 -13.33
N GLY A 198 5.03 -7.21 -14.58
CA GLY A 198 4.04 -7.59 -15.60
C GLY A 198 3.62 -9.06 -15.57
N SER A 199 4.37 -9.90 -14.86
CA SER A 199 4.15 -11.35 -14.80
C SER A 199 2.77 -11.70 -14.20
N PRO A 200 1.87 -12.38 -14.95
CA PRO A 200 0.51 -12.68 -14.48
C PRO A 200 0.50 -13.63 -13.27
N ARG A 201 -0.34 -13.35 -12.27
CA ARG A 201 -0.53 -14.22 -11.07
C ARG A 201 -1.56 -15.31 -11.35
N GLY A 202 -1.25 -16.21 -12.27
CA GLY A 202 -2.12 -17.32 -12.68
C GLY A 202 -1.79 -18.66 -12.03
N GLY A 203 -2.75 -19.59 -12.07
CA GLY A 203 -2.54 -21.01 -11.72
C GLY A 203 -1.97 -21.24 -10.31
N ALA A 204 -0.90 -22.01 -10.23
CA ALA A 204 -0.21 -22.35 -8.98
C ALA A 204 0.42 -21.14 -8.26
N LEU A 205 0.62 -20.02 -8.96
CA LEU A 205 1.17 -18.77 -8.43
C LEU A 205 0.09 -17.71 -8.14
N ARG A 206 -1.19 -18.10 -8.20
CA ARG A 206 -2.30 -17.23 -7.81
C ARG A 206 -2.26 -17.08 -6.29
N VAL A 207 -1.97 -15.87 -5.83
CA VAL A 207 -2.06 -15.53 -4.40
C VAL A 207 -3.53 -15.63 -4.01
N PRO A 208 -3.89 -16.47 -3.01
CA PRO A 208 -5.26 -16.51 -2.50
C PRO A 208 -5.66 -15.13 -2.02
N HIS A 209 -6.83 -14.66 -2.42
CA HIS A 209 -7.34 -13.39 -1.94
C HIS A 209 -8.26 -13.66 -0.74
N SER A 210 -8.02 -12.99 0.39
CA SER A 210 -8.77 -13.22 1.64
C SER A 210 -10.29 -13.02 1.50
N LEU A 211 -10.70 -12.24 0.50
CA LEU A 211 -12.10 -11.99 0.17
C LEU A 211 -12.65 -12.79 -1.02
N ASP A 212 -11.93 -13.81 -1.51
CA ASP A 212 -12.38 -14.61 -2.66
C ASP A 212 -13.77 -15.22 -2.38
N GLY A 213 -14.73 -14.89 -3.24
CA GLY A 213 -16.11 -15.34 -3.12
C GLY A 213 -16.98 -14.57 -2.12
N VAL A 214 -16.39 -13.73 -1.26
CA VAL A 214 -17.11 -12.89 -0.30
C VAL A 214 -17.87 -11.79 -1.06
N THR A 215 -19.17 -11.69 -0.79
CA THR A 215 -20.05 -10.64 -1.34
C THR A 215 -20.62 -9.74 -0.28
N LYS A 216 -20.50 -10.09 1.01
CA LYS A 216 -21.06 -9.34 2.12
C LYS A 216 -20.10 -9.38 3.31
N MET A 217 -19.85 -8.23 3.93
CA MET A 217 -19.04 -8.12 5.15
C MET A 217 -19.48 -6.92 5.97
N THR A 218 -19.42 -7.04 7.29
CA THR A 218 -19.69 -5.95 8.24
C THR A 218 -18.38 -5.47 8.86
N TYR A 219 -18.17 -4.17 8.79
CA TYR A 219 -17.03 -3.46 9.31
C TYR A 219 -17.46 -2.61 10.51
N THR A 220 -16.52 -2.30 11.38
CA THR A 220 -16.72 -1.52 12.61
C THR A 220 -15.59 -0.51 12.75
N THR A 221 -15.61 0.34 13.77
CA THR A 221 -14.53 1.31 14.06
C THR A 221 -13.16 0.67 14.35
N ALA A 222 -13.07 -0.66 14.45
CA ALA A 222 -11.79 -1.38 14.44
C ALA A 222 -11.12 -1.43 13.04
N HIS A 223 -11.85 -1.05 11.99
CA HIS A 223 -11.44 -1.14 10.59
C HIS A 223 -11.12 0.25 10.04
N VAL A 224 -9.88 0.68 10.24
CA VAL A 224 -9.35 1.99 9.82
C VAL A 224 -8.09 1.74 8.99
N ARG A 225 -7.87 2.57 7.95
CA ARG A 225 -6.75 2.43 6.99
C ARG A 225 -6.68 1.08 6.29
N MET A 226 -7.83 0.46 6.02
CA MET A 226 -7.85 -0.81 5.29
C MET A 226 -7.47 -0.57 3.82
N PRO A 227 -6.51 -1.32 3.26
CA PRO A 227 -6.27 -1.30 1.82
C PRO A 227 -7.54 -1.68 1.06
N GLU A 228 -7.82 -1.00 -0.06
CA GLU A 228 -9.03 -1.24 -0.87
C GLU A 228 -9.18 -2.71 -1.31
N SER A 229 -8.07 -3.42 -1.53
CA SER A 229 -8.06 -4.85 -1.83
C SER A 229 -8.55 -5.73 -0.68
N SER A 230 -8.49 -5.26 0.56
CA SER A 230 -8.96 -6.00 1.75
C SER A 230 -10.41 -5.72 2.10
N VAL A 231 -11.16 -5.05 1.21
CA VAL A 231 -12.58 -4.68 1.39
C VAL A 231 -13.44 -5.26 0.27
N VAL A 232 -14.70 -5.60 0.58
CA VAL A 232 -15.65 -6.13 -0.41
C VAL A 232 -15.75 -5.16 -1.59
N ASN A 233 -15.40 -5.65 -2.78
CA ASN A 233 -15.38 -4.81 -3.99
C ASN A 233 -16.80 -4.59 -4.52
N LEU A 234 -17.28 -3.35 -4.47
CA LEU A 234 -18.61 -2.91 -4.92
C LEU A 234 -18.66 -2.42 -6.38
N LYS A 235 -17.52 -2.28 -7.05
CA LYS A 235 -17.43 -1.68 -8.40
C LYS A 235 -18.06 -2.57 -9.47
N ASN A 236 -18.63 -1.92 -10.51
CA ASN A 236 -19.28 -2.55 -11.67
C ASN A 236 -20.41 -3.53 -11.32
N ALA A 237 -21.08 -3.30 -10.21
CA ALA A 237 -22.13 -4.18 -9.70
C ALA A 237 -23.16 -3.40 -8.89
N SER A 238 -24.40 -3.88 -8.91
CA SER A 238 -25.42 -3.43 -7.96
C SER A 238 -24.98 -3.80 -6.55
N HIS A 239 -25.13 -2.88 -5.61
CA HIS A 239 -24.69 -3.04 -4.24
C HIS A 239 -25.54 -2.28 -3.24
N GLU A 240 -25.38 -2.63 -1.98
CA GLU A 240 -25.98 -1.96 -0.84
C GLU A 240 -24.91 -1.65 0.23
N ILE A 241 -25.04 -0.48 0.84
CA ILE A 241 -24.26 -0.05 2.00
C ILE A 241 -25.26 0.23 3.11
N THR A 242 -25.21 -0.53 4.20
CA THR A 242 -26.07 -0.33 5.36
C THR A 242 -25.21 0.04 6.57
N ALA A 243 -25.46 1.21 7.16
CA ALA A 243 -24.82 1.62 8.40
C ALA A 243 -25.83 1.66 9.55
N GLU A 244 -25.45 1.07 10.66
CA GLU A 244 -26.19 1.15 11.91
C GLU A 244 -25.39 1.95 12.94
N LEU A 245 -26.03 2.95 13.53
CA LEU A 245 -25.42 3.84 14.50
C LEU A 245 -26.38 4.29 15.59
N ILE A 246 -25.84 4.70 16.73
CA ILE A 246 -26.55 5.35 17.83
C ILE A 246 -26.08 6.81 17.90
N VAL A 247 -27.02 7.73 17.69
CA VAL A 247 -26.81 9.17 17.82
C VAL A 247 -26.99 9.54 19.30
N PRO A 248 -25.99 10.20 19.94
CA PRO A 248 -26.08 10.61 21.34
C PRO A 248 -27.13 11.71 21.54
N GLU A 249 -27.59 11.87 22.79
CA GLU A 249 -28.37 13.06 23.18
C GLU A 249 -27.50 14.33 23.14
N GLY A 250 -28.11 15.46 22.81
CA GLY A 250 -27.48 16.78 22.89
C GLY A 250 -27.23 17.41 21.53
N ALA A 251 -25.98 17.78 21.25
CA ALA A 251 -25.60 18.43 20.00
C ALA A 251 -25.73 17.44 18.82
N PRO A 252 -25.99 17.94 17.59
CA PRO A 252 -26.06 17.08 16.41
C PRO A 252 -24.79 16.23 16.26
N ALA A 253 -24.99 14.93 16.06
CA ALA A 253 -23.90 14.05 15.69
C ALA A 253 -23.35 14.46 14.33
N HIS A 254 -22.08 14.20 14.10
CA HIS A 254 -21.34 14.60 12.90
C HIS A 254 -20.19 13.63 12.69
N GLY A 255 -19.60 13.61 11.51
CA GLY A 255 -18.42 12.81 11.21
C GLY A 255 -18.65 11.74 10.17
N VAL A 256 -17.56 11.12 9.72
CA VAL A 256 -17.59 10.06 8.70
C VAL A 256 -18.03 8.74 9.31
N ILE A 257 -19.06 8.13 8.74
CA ILE A 257 -19.55 6.80 9.14
C ILE A 257 -18.69 5.73 8.45
N ALA A 258 -18.55 5.83 7.12
CA ALA A 258 -17.57 5.06 6.36
C ALA A 258 -17.17 5.80 5.08
N CYS A 259 -15.95 5.59 4.62
CA CYS A 259 -15.48 6.08 3.33
C CYS A 259 -14.58 5.05 2.64
N GLN A 260 -14.45 5.18 1.31
CA GLN A 260 -13.41 4.54 0.53
C GLN A 260 -12.92 5.48 -0.56
N GLY A 261 -11.60 5.69 -0.66
CA GLY A 261 -10.99 6.61 -1.61
C GLY A 261 -10.77 8.00 -1.02
N GLY A 262 -10.68 9.03 -1.86
CA GLY A 262 -10.40 10.39 -1.42
C GLY A 262 -10.93 11.47 -2.37
N ASN A 263 -10.32 12.66 -2.30
CA ASN A 263 -10.70 13.84 -3.10
C ASN A 263 -10.61 13.61 -4.63
N MET A 264 -9.84 12.62 -5.07
CA MET A 264 -9.70 12.25 -6.47
C MET A 264 -10.73 11.21 -6.90
N ALA A 265 -11.17 10.27 -6.08
CA ALA A 265 -12.16 9.27 -6.45
C ALA A 265 -12.60 8.51 -5.21
N GLY A 266 -13.89 8.18 -5.09
CA GLY A 266 -14.35 7.42 -3.92
C GLY A 266 -15.83 7.56 -3.62
N TRP A 267 -16.20 7.11 -2.43
CA TRP A 267 -17.50 7.37 -1.84
C TRP A 267 -17.39 7.56 -0.33
N SER A 268 -18.36 8.24 0.27
CA SER A 268 -18.43 8.39 1.72
C SER A 268 -19.88 8.53 2.20
N MET A 269 -20.20 7.82 3.28
CA MET A 269 -21.41 8.01 4.07
C MET A 269 -21.00 8.73 5.35
N TYR A 270 -21.65 9.85 5.66
CA TYR A 270 -21.26 10.72 6.76
C TYR A 270 -22.46 11.50 7.31
N LEU A 271 -22.30 12.03 8.52
CA LEU A 271 -23.16 13.06 9.09
C LEU A 271 -22.45 14.40 8.93
N ASP A 272 -23.10 15.39 8.31
CA ASP A 272 -22.53 16.73 8.22
C ASP A 272 -22.49 17.42 9.60
N THR A 273 -22.00 18.67 9.66
CA THR A 273 -21.90 19.42 10.92
C THR A 273 -23.25 19.75 11.55
N GLU A 274 -24.34 19.64 10.80
CA GLU A 274 -25.70 19.84 11.28
C GLU A 274 -26.38 18.52 11.67
N GLY A 275 -25.72 17.38 11.43
CA GLY A 275 -26.21 16.03 11.72
C GLY A 275 -27.11 15.43 10.66
N VAL A 276 -27.08 15.99 9.45
CA VAL A 276 -27.80 15.46 8.31
C VAL A 276 -27.03 14.28 7.70
N ALA A 277 -27.69 13.14 7.63
CA ALA A 277 -27.16 11.95 6.99
C ALA A 277 -26.98 12.19 5.48
N SER A 278 -25.77 11.94 4.98
CA SER A 278 -25.38 12.20 3.60
C SER A 278 -24.57 11.05 3.04
N TYR A 279 -24.72 10.79 1.75
CA TYR A 279 -23.83 9.96 0.96
C TYR A 279 -23.33 10.73 -0.25
N VAL A 280 -22.02 10.65 -0.50
CA VAL A 280 -21.37 11.26 -1.65
C VAL A 280 -20.66 10.20 -2.49
N TYR A 281 -20.77 10.32 -3.80
CA TYR A 281 -19.99 9.58 -4.79
C TYR A 281 -19.13 10.56 -5.59
N ASN A 282 -17.82 10.35 -5.58
CA ASN A 282 -16.83 11.18 -6.25
C ASN A 282 -16.24 10.43 -7.46
N LEU A 283 -16.65 10.83 -8.67
CA LEU A 283 -16.11 10.34 -9.94
C LEU A 283 -14.95 11.25 -10.38
N PHE A 284 -13.73 10.81 -10.08
CA PHE A 284 -12.48 11.41 -10.55
C PHE A 284 -12.28 12.89 -10.17
N GLY A 285 -12.93 13.39 -9.11
CA GLY A 285 -12.93 14.81 -8.73
C GLY A 285 -13.65 15.71 -9.73
N HIS A 286 -14.21 15.14 -10.81
CA HIS A 286 -14.86 15.86 -11.90
C HIS A 286 -16.37 15.95 -11.71
N VAL A 287 -16.98 14.86 -11.23
CA VAL A 287 -18.42 14.77 -10.98
C VAL A 287 -18.63 14.25 -9.57
N VAL A 288 -19.22 15.08 -8.72
CA VAL A 288 -19.56 14.74 -7.35
C VAL A 288 -21.08 14.70 -7.24
N THR A 289 -21.61 13.56 -6.87
CA THR A 289 -23.06 13.35 -6.68
C THR A 289 -23.32 13.10 -5.21
N THR A 290 -24.21 13.87 -4.60
CA THR A 290 -24.61 13.72 -3.20
C THR A 290 -26.09 13.44 -3.11
N VAL A 291 -26.46 12.45 -2.28
CA VAL A 291 -27.83 12.20 -1.83
C VAL A 291 -27.86 12.34 -0.32
N ARG A 292 -28.88 12.96 0.25
CA ARG A 292 -28.91 13.26 1.69
C ARG A 292 -30.32 13.36 2.23
N ASP A 293 -30.46 13.17 3.53
CA ASP A 293 -31.66 13.56 4.25
C ASP A 293 -31.84 15.10 4.19
N HIS A 294 -33.03 15.56 4.54
CA HIS A 294 -33.37 16.97 4.70
C HIS A 294 -33.49 17.37 6.17
N GLN A 295 -33.38 16.41 7.09
CA GLN A 295 -33.44 16.63 8.53
C GLN A 295 -32.24 16.00 9.22
N PRO A 296 -31.79 16.58 10.35
CA PRO A 296 -30.76 15.96 11.16
C PRO A 296 -31.32 14.72 11.86
N LEU A 297 -30.45 13.71 12.08
CA LEU A 297 -30.84 12.53 12.84
C LEU A 297 -31.16 12.91 14.29
N SER A 298 -32.24 12.35 14.82
CA SER A 298 -32.60 12.48 16.23
C SER A 298 -31.65 11.67 17.12
N ALA A 299 -31.67 11.90 18.43
CA ALA A 299 -31.01 10.99 19.36
C ALA A 299 -31.65 9.60 19.32
N GLY A 300 -30.83 8.55 19.35
CA GLY A 300 -31.28 7.16 19.30
C GLY A 300 -30.63 6.34 18.20
N ARG A 301 -31.15 5.12 18.01
CA ARG A 301 -30.64 4.17 17.01
C ARG A 301 -31.23 4.49 15.65
N HIS A 302 -30.37 4.53 14.63
CA HIS A 302 -30.73 4.79 13.25
C HIS A 302 -30.10 3.74 12.31
N VAL A 303 -30.77 3.50 11.19
CA VAL A 303 -30.25 2.68 10.09
C VAL A 303 -30.24 3.51 8.82
N LEU A 304 -29.04 3.74 8.28
CA LEU A 304 -28.84 4.41 6.99
C LEU A 304 -28.59 3.36 5.93
N ARG A 305 -29.28 3.45 4.78
CA ARG A 305 -29.12 2.51 3.68
C ARG A 305 -28.94 3.26 2.37
N LEU A 306 -27.85 2.96 1.68
CA LEU A 306 -27.67 3.31 0.28
C LEU A 306 -27.83 2.07 -0.58
N ARG A 307 -28.72 2.13 -1.55
CA ARG A 307 -28.83 1.14 -2.61
C ARG A 307 -28.36 1.72 -3.93
N TYR A 308 -27.57 0.94 -4.67
CA TYR A 308 -27.13 1.28 -6.01
C TYR A 308 -27.52 0.18 -7.00
N ASP A 309 -28.37 0.52 -7.97
CA ASP A 309 -28.79 -0.36 -9.04
C ASP A 309 -27.98 -0.04 -10.32
N HIS A 310 -26.84 -0.71 -10.48
CA HIS A 310 -25.95 -0.58 -11.63
C HIS A 310 -26.55 -1.11 -12.94
N ASP A 311 -26.38 -0.39 -14.05
CA ASP A 311 -26.95 -0.74 -15.36
C ASP A 311 -26.35 -2.01 -15.99
N GLY A 312 -25.14 -2.38 -15.57
CA GLY A 312 -24.31 -3.43 -16.18
C GLY A 312 -23.23 -2.85 -17.10
N GLY A 313 -22.16 -3.61 -17.31
CA GLY A 313 -21.02 -3.17 -18.11
C GLY A 313 -19.89 -2.49 -17.31
N PHE A 314 -18.81 -2.15 -18.00
CA PHE A 314 -17.60 -1.63 -17.39
C PHE A 314 -17.65 -0.11 -17.16
N GLY A 315 -17.63 0.31 -15.90
CA GLY A 315 -17.68 1.71 -15.47
C GLY A 315 -18.99 2.40 -15.80
N ALA A 316 -20.06 1.64 -16.00
CA ALA A 316 -21.38 2.15 -16.33
C ALA A 316 -22.02 2.87 -15.15
N GLY A 317 -23.12 3.56 -15.46
CA GLY A 317 -23.94 4.27 -14.50
C GLY A 317 -24.92 3.36 -13.76
N GLY A 318 -25.80 4.00 -13.01
CA GLY A 318 -26.84 3.34 -12.22
C GLY A 318 -27.61 4.34 -11.38
N ASP A 319 -28.67 3.87 -10.74
CA ASP A 319 -29.52 4.67 -9.87
C ASP A 319 -29.15 4.47 -8.39
N LEU A 320 -28.99 5.58 -7.67
CA LEU A 320 -28.76 5.64 -6.23
C LEU A 320 -30.07 5.96 -5.52
N THR A 321 -30.35 5.23 -4.45
CA THR A 321 -31.44 5.51 -3.51
C THR A 321 -30.89 5.53 -2.10
N PHE A 322 -31.15 6.61 -1.36
CA PHE A 322 -30.73 6.77 0.02
C PHE A 322 -31.94 6.76 0.95
N ALA A 323 -31.85 5.96 2.01
CA ALA A 323 -32.91 5.78 2.98
C ALA A 323 -32.40 5.89 4.41
N VAL A 324 -33.25 6.45 5.27
CA VAL A 324 -33.05 6.58 6.72
C VAL A 324 -34.22 5.89 7.40
N ASP A 325 -33.95 4.91 8.26
CA ASP A 325 -34.96 4.13 8.99
C ASP A 325 -36.07 3.56 8.08
N ASP A 326 -35.62 2.94 6.98
CA ASP A 326 -36.46 2.35 5.92
C ASP A 326 -37.33 3.34 5.12
N VAL A 327 -37.15 4.65 5.32
CA VAL A 327 -37.78 5.71 4.52
C VAL A 327 -36.80 6.23 3.49
N GLU A 328 -37.17 6.18 2.20
CA GLU A 328 -36.40 6.83 1.14
C GLU A 328 -36.44 8.35 1.31
N VAL A 329 -35.27 8.97 1.43
CA VAL A 329 -35.12 10.41 1.66
C VAL A 329 -34.62 11.15 0.42
N ASP A 330 -33.87 10.48 -0.45
CA ASP A 330 -33.30 11.09 -1.65
C ASP A 330 -32.86 10.04 -2.69
N HIS A 331 -32.71 10.45 -3.94
CA HIS A 331 -32.25 9.62 -5.05
C HIS A 331 -31.44 10.42 -6.07
N ALA A 332 -30.52 9.76 -6.76
CA ALA A 332 -29.74 10.38 -7.82
C ALA A 332 -29.31 9.37 -8.88
N ARG A 333 -29.00 9.88 -10.07
CA ARG A 333 -28.45 9.09 -11.17
C ARG A 333 -26.94 9.29 -11.25
N LEU A 334 -26.18 8.20 -11.31
CA LEU A 334 -24.78 8.22 -11.73
C LEU A 334 -24.72 7.88 -13.21
N ASP A 335 -24.16 8.75 -14.04
CA ASP A 335 -23.98 8.46 -15.48
C ASP A 335 -22.83 7.47 -15.73
N ARG A 336 -21.83 7.49 -14.85
CA ARG A 336 -20.60 6.68 -14.92
C ARG A 336 -20.06 6.41 -13.52
N THR A 337 -19.29 5.34 -13.38
CA THR A 337 -18.60 4.98 -12.13
C THR A 337 -17.11 4.76 -12.35
N VAL A 338 -16.33 4.83 -11.26
CA VAL A 338 -14.93 4.44 -11.22
C VAL A 338 -14.84 2.92 -11.33
N PRO A 339 -14.24 2.37 -12.42
CA PRO A 339 -14.38 0.95 -12.69
C PRO A 339 -13.30 0.06 -12.07
N ILE A 340 -12.15 0.63 -11.70
CA ILE A 340 -10.95 -0.15 -11.31
C ILE A 340 -10.56 0.08 -9.86
N ILE A 341 -10.22 1.31 -9.49
CA ILE A 341 -9.63 1.61 -8.18
C ILE A 341 -9.95 3.05 -7.79
N PHE A 342 -10.32 3.25 -6.53
CA PHE A 342 -10.47 4.59 -5.95
C PHE A 342 -9.14 5.08 -5.39
N SER A 343 -8.37 4.17 -4.79
CA SER A 343 -7.26 4.49 -3.90
C SER A 343 -5.87 4.40 -4.54
N MET A 344 -5.74 4.85 -5.80
CA MET A 344 -4.47 4.71 -6.56
C MET A 344 -3.27 5.40 -5.88
N SER A 345 -3.54 6.37 -5.01
CA SER A 345 -2.59 7.27 -4.38
C SER A 345 -2.35 7.02 -2.89
N GLY A 346 -2.84 5.90 -2.37
CA GLY A 346 -2.65 5.53 -0.96
C GLY A 346 -3.84 5.85 -0.07
N GLU A 347 -4.99 6.18 -0.63
CA GLU A 347 -6.26 6.22 0.10
C GLU A 347 -6.67 4.83 0.62
N THR A 348 -7.65 4.81 1.51
CA THR A 348 -8.07 3.59 2.21
C THR A 348 -9.58 3.50 2.34
N PHE A 349 -10.03 2.40 2.92
CA PHE A 349 -11.36 2.30 3.52
C PHE A 349 -11.25 2.48 5.03
N ASP A 350 -12.14 3.31 5.57
CA ASP A 350 -12.15 3.69 6.98
C ASP A 350 -13.60 3.70 7.49
N VAL A 351 -13.79 3.27 8.75
CA VAL A 351 -15.07 3.35 9.47
C VAL A 351 -14.93 4.24 10.69
N GLY A 352 -15.80 5.23 10.81
CA GLY A 352 -15.83 6.18 11.94
C GLY A 352 -14.89 7.37 11.83
N ILE A 353 -14.08 7.46 10.78
CA ILE A 353 -13.20 8.60 10.48
C ILE A 353 -12.80 8.52 9.00
N ASP A 354 -12.38 9.64 8.42
CA ASP A 354 -11.61 9.65 7.18
C ASP A 354 -10.18 10.07 7.49
N THR A 355 -9.23 9.12 7.41
CA THR A 355 -7.81 9.38 7.66
C THR A 355 -7.06 9.82 6.41
N GLY A 356 -7.73 9.78 5.26
CA GLY A 356 -7.24 10.16 3.94
C GLY A 356 -7.56 11.60 3.57
N ALA A 357 -7.52 11.90 2.27
CA ALA A 357 -8.09 13.15 1.77
C ALA A 357 -9.63 13.05 1.75
N PRO A 358 -10.36 14.08 2.20
CA PRO A 358 -11.82 14.05 2.21
C PRO A 358 -12.42 13.65 0.86
N VAL A 359 -13.27 12.62 0.86
CA VAL A 359 -14.04 12.22 -0.34
C VAL A 359 -15.13 13.25 -0.65
N GLY A 360 -15.69 13.85 0.40
CA GLY A 360 -16.84 14.75 0.34
C GLY A 360 -16.58 16.14 0.93
N PRO A 361 -17.62 16.99 1.02
CA PRO A 361 -17.53 18.34 1.56
C PRO A 361 -17.51 18.35 3.10
N TYR A 362 -16.53 17.68 3.71
CA TYR A 362 -16.29 17.66 5.15
C TYR A 362 -14.79 17.89 5.45
N PRO A 363 -14.44 18.32 6.68
CA PRO A 363 -13.03 18.59 7.00
C PRO A 363 -12.17 17.31 7.01
N PRO A 364 -10.84 17.41 6.83
CA PRO A 364 -9.93 16.28 7.02
C PRO A 364 -10.00 15.71 8.44
N GLY A 365 -9.89 14.38 8.58
CA GLY A 365 -9.83 13.73 9.89
C GLY A 365 -11.12 13.76 10.68
N PHE A 366 -12.29 13.85 10.03
CA PHE A 366 -13.61 14.11 10.63
C PHE A 366 -14.19 12.88 11.36
N PRO A 367 -13.99 12.74 12.69
CA PRO A 367 -14.36 11.54 13.41
C PRO A 367 -15.87 11.53 13.71
N CYS A 368 -16.51 10.37 13.60
CA CYS A 368 -17.91 10.20 13.94
C CYS A 368 -18.12 10.38 15.45
N SER A 369 -19.03 11.26 15.83
CA SER A 369 -19.47 11.45 17.21
C SER A 369 -20.62 10.51 17.62
N GLY A 370 -21.22 9.78 16.67
CA GLY A 370 -22.15 8.69 16.93
C GLY A 370 -21.44 7.35 17.19
N GLU A 371 -22.08 6.47 17.97
CA GLU A 371 -21.59 5.10 18.16
C GLU A 371 -21.97 4.26 16.93
N ILE A 372 -20.98 3.87 16.13
CA ILE A 372 -21.20 2.99 14.97
C ILE A 372 -21.25 1.55 15.43
N ILE A 373 -22.41 0.91 15.29
CA ILE A 373 -22.61 -0.51 15.59
C ILE A 373 -21.99 -1.36 14.48
N GLY A 374 -22.18 -0.96 13.23
CA GLY A 374 -21.52 -1.60 12.09
C GLY A 374 -21.92 -1.01 10.74
N VAL A 375 -21.05 -1.20 9.75
CA VAL A 375 -21.27 -0.83 8.35
C VAL A 375 -21.15 -2.07 7.50
N THR A 376 -22.24 -2.50 6.89
CA THR A 376 -22.31 -3.68 6.04
C THR A 376 -22.23 -3.27 4.58
N LEU A 377 -21.22 -3.79 3.88
CA LEU A 377 -21.09 -3.66 2.44
C LEU A 377 -21.55 -4.97 1.80
N GLU A 378 -22.50 -4.89 0.87
CA GLU A 378 -23.03 -6.05 0.17
C GLU A 378 -23.07 -5.82 -1.35
N ARG A 379 -22.36 -6.66 -2.09
CA ARG A 379 -22.47 -6.76 -3.55
C ARG A 379 -23.63 -7.70 -3.90
N LEU A 380 -24.71 -7.13 -4.41
CA LEU A 380 -25.97 -7.83 -4.70
C LEU A 380 -25.89 -8.71 -5.95
N ARG A 381 -25.09 -8.31 -6.93
CA ARG A 381 -24.86 -9.08 -8.17
C ARG A 381 -23.39 -9.13 -8.52
N ARG A 382 -22.94 -10.27 -9.06
CA ARG A 382 -21.59 -10.34 -9.64
C ARG A 382 -21.59 -9.63 -10.99
N PRO A 383 -20.52 -8.89 -11.34
CA PRO A 383 -20.34 -8.40 -12.69
C PRO A 383 -20.35 -9.56 -13.69
N ASP A 384 -20.93 -9.36 -14.86
CA ASP A 384 -20.91 -10.35 -15.94
C ASP A 384 -19.48 -10.65 -16.43
N ASP A 385 -19.33 -11.74 -17.18
CA ASP A 385 -18.02 -12.24 -17.60
C ASP A 385 -17.26 -11.22 -18.48
N ALA A 386 -17.98 -10.50 -19.34
CA ALA A 386 -17.41 -9.47 -20.21
C ALA A 386 -16.90 -8.28 -19.40
N THR A 387 -17.65 -7.85 -18.40
CA THR A 387 -17.28 -6.78 -17.48
C THR A 387 -16.07 -7.18 -16.63
N ARG A 388 -16.01 -8.42 -16.14
CA ARG A 388 -14.83 -8.90 -15.41
C ARG A 388 -13.58 -8.97 -16.28
N ALA A 389 -13.71 -9.38 -17.54
CA ALA A 389 -12.61 -9.33 -18.50
C ALA A 389 -12.14 -7.88 -18.73
N ALA A 390 -13.07 -6.96 -18.95
CA ALA A 390 -12.76 -5.53 -19.09
C ALA A 390 -12.14 -4.92 -17.82
N MET A 391 -12.50 -5.39 -16.62
CA MET A 391 -11.84 -5.00 -15.38
C MET A 391 -10.38 -5.47 -15.31
N ALA A 392 -10.10 -6.71 -15.73
CA ALA A 392 -8.74 -7.22 -15.79
C ALA A 392 -7.89 -6.42 -16.80
N ASP A 393 -8.42 -6.20 -18.00
CA ASP A 393 -7.74 -5.43 -19.06
C ASP A 393 -7.58 -3.96 -18.67
N GLY A 394 -8.59 -3.38 -18.02
CA GLY A 394 -8.58 -2.01 -17.52
C GLY A 394 -7.56 -1.80 -16.41
N ALA A 395 -7.40 -2.76 -15.50
CA ALA A 395 -6.35 -2.71 -14.48
C ALA A 395 -4.95 -2.75 -15.10
N ILE A 396 -4.73 -3.59 -16.11
CA ILE A 396 -3.47 -3.64 -16.86
C ILE A 396 -3.23 -2.31 -17.58
N THR A 397 -4.25 -1.80 -18.30
CA THR A 397 -4.15 -0.55 -19.07
C THR A 397 -3.93 0.67 -18.18
N ALA A 398 -4.65 0.79 -17.06
CA ALA A 398 -4.52 1.90 -16.12
C ALA A 398 -3.10 1.98 -15.53
N ALA A 399 -2.48 0.83 -15.29
CA ALA A 399 -1.11 0.78 -14.81
C ALA A 399 -0.08 1.05 -15.93
N ILE A 400 -0.37 0.76 -17.20
CA ILE A 400 0.52 1.10 -18.32
C ILE A 400 0.44 2.59 -18.70
N ARG A 401 -0.76 3.20 -18.65
CA ARG A 401 -1.04 4.54 -19.21
C ARG A 401 -0.79 5.73 -18.26
N THR A 402 -0.16 5.55 -17.11
CA THR A 402 0.30 6.69 -16.30
C THR A 402 1.51 7.36 -16.97
N HIS A 403 1.25 8.12 -18.03
CA HIS A 403 2.19 8.96 -18.76
C HIS A 403 1.69 10.40 -18.79
#